data_AF-A0AAY4E4Y0-F1
#
_entry.id   AF-A0AAY4E4Y0-F1
#
_cell.length_a   1.000
_cell.length_b   1.000
_cell.length_c   1.000
_cell.angle_alpha   90.00
_cell.angle_beta   90.00
_cell.angle_gamma   90.00
#
_symmetry.space_group_name_H-M   'P 1'
#
loop_
_entity.id
_entity.type
_entity.pdbx_description
1 polymer ?
#
loop_
_entity_poly.entity_id
_entity_poly.type
_entity_poly.pdbx_seq_one_letter_code
_entity_poly.pdbx_strand_id
1 'polypeptide(L)'
;MRRVTLFVNGTTRNGKVVAVYGTLGDLLSVASTKLGIKASNVYNGKGGLIDDIALIRDDDVLYISEGDGFVEPQEDGEDDGQFPVQAHTDWLTLNVGGRCFTTTRSTLVRKEPESMLAHMFREKDVWGNKRDDCGAYLIDRSPDYFEPILNYLRHGQLIVNEGINLLGVLEEARFFGIERLAEQLEVLIKNSQPPDDHSPLSRKEFVRFLLATPTKSELRCQGANLQGVKMLCTNAEGASLKGCNFEDPAGLKANLEGANLKGVDMEGSQMTGINLRVATLKNAKLKNCNLRGATLAGTDLENCDLSGCDLQEANLRGSNVKGAIFEEMLTPLHMSQSVR
;
A
#
# COMPACT_ATOMS: atom_id res chain seq x y z
N MET A 1 7.99 10.09 26.90
CA MET A 1 9.14 10.27 27.80
C MET A 1 9.78 8.90 27.93
N ARG A 2 11.07 8.75 27.58
CA ARG A 2 11.77 7.46 27.64
C ARG A 2 12.48 7.36 28.98
N ARG A 3 12.45 6.22 29.65
CA ARG A 3 13.15 5.91 30.89
C ARG A 3 14.19 4.85 30.58
N VAL A 4 15.41 5.01 31.04
CA VAL A 4 16.51 4.07 30.81
C VAL A 4 17.24 3.80 32.10
N THR A 5 17.91 2.65 32.18
CA THR A 5 18.78 2.31 33.30
C THR A 5 20.23 2.51 32.87
N LEU A 6 20.94 3.38 33.56
CA LEU A 6 22.34 3.69 33.29
C LEU A 6 23.24 2.96 34.29
N PHE A 7 24.27 2.29 33.78
CA PHE A 7 25.35 1.68 34.55
C PHE A 7 26.67 2.36 34.23
N VAL A 8 27.63 2.28 35.16
CA VAL A 8 29.03 2.59 34.83
C VAL A 8 29.57 1.45 33.97
N ASN A 9 30.30 1.78 32.91
CA ASN A 9 30.88 0.84 31.97
C ASN A 9 31.70 -0.25 32.72
N GLY A 10 31.46 -1.52 32.40
CA GLY A 10 32.06 -2.67 33.10
C GLY A 10 31.38 -3.11 34.40
N THR A 11 30.29 -2.47 34.84
CA THR A 11 29.60 -2.83 36.10
C THR A 11 28.15 -3.24 35.88
N THR A 12 27.67 -4.20 36.68
CA THR A 12 26.26 -4.65 36.70
C THR A 12 25.49 -4.19 37.93
N ARG A 13 26.13 -3.45 38.84
CA ARG A 13 25.56 -3.03 40.14
C ARG A 13 25.31 -1.52 40.16
N ASN A 14 24.37 -1.09 41.00
CA ASN A 14 24.04 0.34 41.25
C ASN A 14 23.51 1.13 40.06
N GLY A 15 22.82 0.48 39.12
CA GLY A 15 22.17 1.13 37.99
C GLY A 15 21.20 2.25 38.42
N LYS A 16 21.22 3.36 37.69
CA LYS A 16 20.36 4.53 37.95
C LYS A 16 19.32 4.66 36.86
N VAL A 17 18.05 4.70 37.25
CA VAL A 17 16.95 4.97 36.32
C VAL A 17 16.87 6.46 36.05
N VAL A 18 16.94 6.84 34.77
CA VAL A 18 16.97 8.23 34.31
C VAL A 18 15.97 8.41 33.17
N ALA A 19 15.31 9.57 33.14
CA ALA A 19 14.49 9.95 32.00
C ALA A 19 15.34 10.60 30.90
N VAL A 20 15.13 10.15 29.66
CA VAL A 20 15.82 10.63 28.47
C VAL A 20 14.98 11.71 27.79
N TYR A 21 15.52 12.92 27.73
CA TYR A 21 14.94 14.08 27.06
C TYR A 21 16.05 14.94 26.43
N GLY A 22 15.70 15.74 25.43
CA GLY A 22 16.64 16.65 24.78
C GLY A 22 17.63 15.94 23.85
N THR A 23 18.91 16.27 24.01
CA THR A 23 20.04 15.81 23.20
C THR A 23 20.87 14.75 23.94
N LEU A 24 21.77 14.05 23.23
CA LEU A 24 22.68 13.09 23.85
C LEU A 24 23.59 13.76 24.91
N GLY A 25 23.96 15.03 24.70
CA GLY A 25 24.70 15.82 25.68
C GLY A 25 23.94 16.04 26.99
N ASP A 26 22.62 16.24 26.91
CA ASP A 26 21.76 16.36 28.10
C ASP A 26 21.74 15.04 28.89
N LEU A 27 21.64 13.90 28.20
CA LEU A 27 21.71 12.58 28.81
C LEU A 27 23.06 12.34 29.51
N LEU A 28 24.17 12.70 28.87
CA LEU A 28 25.53 12.57 29.44
C LEU A 28 25.73 13.48 30.67
N SER A 29 25.17 14.69 30.67
CA SER A 29 25.19 15.60 31.83
C SER A 29 24.45 15.01 33.03
N VAL A 30 23.25 14.45 32.80
CA VAL A 30 22.48 13.77 33.84
C VAL A 30 23.19 12.50 34.32
N ALA A 31 23.75 11.72 33.40
CA ALA A 31 24.53 10.53 33.71
C ALA A 31 25.74 10.87 34.59
N SER A 32 26.47 11.95 34.27
CA SER A 32 27.63 12.39 35.06
C SER A 32 27.24 12.71 36.50
N THR A 33 26.13 13.42 36.68
CA THR A 33 25.63 13.79 38.01
C THR A 33 25.13 12.59 38.81
N LYS A 34 24.45 11.64 38.17
CA LYS A 34 23.80 10.50 38.83
C LYS A 34 24.75 9.33 39.12
N LEU A 35 25.74 9.13 38.26
CA LEU A 35 26.74 8.07 38.40
C LEU A 35 28.04 8.56 39.04
N GLY A 36 28.25 9.88 39.16
CA GLY A 36 29.44 10.46 39.79
C GLY A 36 30.71 10.31 38.96
N ILE A 37 30.56 10.19 37.64
CA ILE A 37 31.66 10.02 36.66
C ILE A 37 31.64 11.16 35.64
N LYS A 38 32.74 11.38 34.92
CA LYS A 38 32.79 12.33 33.79
C LYS A 38 32.28 11.66 32.51
N ALA A 39 30.96 11.49 32.39
CA ALA A 39 30.35 10.77 31.28
C ALA A 39 30.69 11.40 29.91
N SER A 40 31.18 10.60 28.98
CA SER A 40 31.53 11.02 27.62
C SER A 40 30.95 10.11 26.54
N ASN A 41 30.95 8.80 26.74
CA ASN A 41 30.39 7.83 25.79
C ASN A 41 29.24 7.02 26.40
N VAL A 42 28.27 6.67 25.55
CA VAL A 42 27.13 5.82 25.89
C VAL A 42 27.20 4.55 25.04
N TYR A 43 27.15 3.38 25.67
CA TYR A 43 27.16 2.09 24.99
C TYR A 43 25.89 1.30 25.30
N ASN A 44 25.48 0.44 24.37
CA ASN A 44 24.50 -0.59 24.66
C ASN A 44 25.16 -1.81 25.33
N GLY A 45 24.36 -2.76 25.83
CA GLY A 45 24.88 -3.97 26.48
C GLY A 45 25.65 -4.96 25.60
N LYS A 46 25.85 -4.66 24.31
CA LYS A 46 26.68 -5.42 23.37
C LYS A 46 27.90 -4.62 22.89
N GLY A 47 28.20 -3.49 23.55
CA GLY A 47 29.34 -2.63 23.23
C GLY A 47 29.18 -1.71 22.02
N GLY A 48 27.98 -1.59 21.45
CA GLY A 48 27.69 -0.62 20.40
C GLY A 48 27.64 0.79 20.98
N LEU A 49 28.46 1.70 20.45
CA LEU A 49 28.43 3.13 20.78
C LEU A 49 27.13 3.75 20.28
N ILE A 50 26.49 4.53 21.13
CA ILE A 50 25.28 5.28 20.81
C ILE A 50 25.68 6.75 20.65
N ASP A 51 25.64 7.21 19.41
CA ASP A 51 25.94 8.58 18.99
C ASP A 51 24.69 9.42 18.69
N ASP A 52 23.53 8.78 18.49
CA ASP A 52 22.23 9.44 18.32
C ASP A 52 21.23 9.01 19.40
N ILE A 53 20.65 10.01 20.09
CA ILE A 53 19.62 9.83 21.11
C ILE A 53 18.32 9.21 20.55
N ALA A 54 18.06 9.29 19.24
CA ALA A 54 16.90 8.65 18.61
C ALA A 54 16.95 7.11 18.70
N LEU A 55 18.14 6.53 18.86
CA LEU A 55 18.35 5.08 18.96
C LEU A 55 17.96 4.50 20.32
N ILE A 56 17.85 5.37 21.34
CA ILE A 56 17.53 4.98 22.72
C ILE A 56 16.02 4.77 22.86
N ARG A 57 15.62 3.63 23.42
CA ARG A 57 14.22 3.23 23.65
C ARG A 57 13.87 3.28 25.12
N ASP A 58 12.58 3.10 25.40
CA ASP A 58 12.09 2.97 26.78
C ASP A 58 12.57 1.64 27.38
N ASP A 59 12.98 1.67 28.63
CA ASP A 59 13.56 0.60 29.44
C ASP A 59 14.92 0.04 28.93
N ASP A 60 15.64 0.77 28.07
CA ASP A 60 16.99 0.39 27.64
C ASP A 60 17.99 0.37 28.81
N VAL A 61 18.93 -0.58 28.76
CA VAL A 61 20.10 -0.66 29.65
C VAL A 61 21.32 -0.13 28.93
N LEU A 62 21.89 0.95 29.44
CA LEU A 62 23.00 1.68 28.83
C LEU A 62 24.20 1.74 29.77
N TYR A 63 25.39 1.71 29.19
CA TYR A 63 26.66 1.73 29.89
C TYR A 63 27.41 3.02 29.57
N ILE A 64 27.76 3.76 30.61
CA ILE A 64 28.36 5.09 30.51
C ILE A 64 29.83 5.02 30.90
N SER A 65 30.70 5.59 30.09
CA SER A 65 32.15 5.63 30.34
C SER A 65 32.70 7.05 30.37
N GLU A 66 33.92 7.21 30.90
CA GLU A 66 34.64 8.50 30.93
C GLU A 66 35.48 8.79 29.68
N GLY A 67 35.42 7.92 28.67
CA GLY A 67 36.12 8.08 27.39
C GLY A 67 36.74 6.78 26.90
N ASP A 68 36.77 5.78 27.76
CA ASP A 68 37.30 4.47 27.46
C ASP A 68 36.35 3.64 26.57
N GLY A 69 36.92 2.60 25.95
CA GLY A 69 36.16 1.61 25.19
C GLY A 69 35.18 0.84 26.07
N PHE A 70 34.18 0.21 25.44
CA PHE A 70 33.24 -0.64 26.17
C PHE A 70 33.95 -1.79 26.89
N VAL A 71 33.57 -2.01 28.16
CA VAL A 71 34.05 -3.13 28.97
C VAL A 71 32.86 -4.03 29.27
N GLU A 72 32.96 -5.30 28.86
CA GLU A 72 31.94 -6.29 29.19
C GLU A 72 31.79 -6.40 30.72
N PRO A 73 30.58 -6.31 31.27
CA PRO A 73 30.39 -6.37 32.72
C PRO A 73 30.83 -7.73 33.27
N GLN A 74 31.79 -7.73 34.21
CA GLN A 74 32.26 -8.97 34.86
C GLN A 74 31.28 -9.42 35.95
N GLU A 75 30.84 -10.68 35.88
CA GLU A 75 30.13 -11.37 36.97
C GLU A 75 31.16 -12.03 37.90
N ASP A 76 31.47 -11.39 39.03
CA ASP A 76 32.30 -12.00 40.07
C ASP A 76 31.52 -13.11 40.80
N GLY A 77 32.11 -14.30 40.85
CA GLY A 77 31.46 -15.57 41.17
C GLY A 77 31.26 -15.94 42.65
N GLU A 78 30.45 -17.00 42.79
CA GLU A 78 30.27 -17.98 43.88
C GLU A 78 29.57 -17.55 45.19
N ASP A 79 28.28 -17.91 45.30
CA ASP A 79 27.73 -18.57 46.49
C ASP A 79 26.66 -19.60 46.07
N ASP A 80 26.74 -20.79 46.68
CA ASP A 80 25.95 -21.98 46.40
C ASP A 80 24.48 -21.76 46.80
N GLY A 81 23.56 -21.78 45.83
CA GLY A 81 22.13 -21.72 46.14
C GLY A 81 21.24 -21.43 44.94
N GLN A 82 20.89 -22.50 44.21
CA GLN A 82 19.67 -22.65 43.40
C GLN A 82 18.94 -21.35 42.99
N PHE A 83 19.34 -20.66 41.92
CA PHE A 83 18.44 -19.93 41.02
C PHE A 83 19.19 -19.62 39.71
N PRO A 84 18.79 -20.14 38.54
CA PRO A 84 19.43 -19.76 37.29
C PRO A 84 19.06 -18.30 36.96
N VAL A 85 20.03 -17.40 37.03
CA VAL A 85 19.89 -16.01 36.57
C VAL A 85 19.92 -16.02 35.04
N GLN A 86 18.75 -16.30 34.44
CA GLN A 86 18.56 -16.20 33.01
C GLN A 86 18.30 -14.73 32.67
N ALA A 87 19.28 -14.04 32.09
CA ALA A 87 19.11 -12.70 31.56
C ALA A 87 17.92 -12.66 30.59
N HIS A 88 16.82 -12.05 31.02
CA HIS A 88 15.56 -11.97 30.29
C HIS A 88 15.66 -10.97 29.14
N THR A 89 16.21 -11.36 27.99
CA THR A 89 15.94 -10.62 26.75
C THR A 89 14.62 -11.12 26.17
N ASP A 90 13.62 -10.25 26.05
CA ASP A 90 12.35 -10.52 25.34
C ASP A 90 12.56 -10.76 23.83
N TRP A 91 13.79 -10.57 23.35
CA TRP A 91 14.22 -10.79 21.98
C TRP A 91 14.32 -12.27 21.61
N LEU A 92 13.88 -12.58 20.40
CA LEU A 92 13.95 -13.89 19.80
C LEU A 92 14.28 -13.76 18.30
N THR A 93 14.87 -14.81 17.76
CA THR A 93 15.17 -14.93 16.32
C THR A 93 14.30 -16.03 15.73
N LEU A 94 13.61 -15.72 14.63
CA LEU A 94 12.86 -16.66 13.82
C LEU A 94 13.65 -16.93 12.54
N ASN A 95 13.88 -18.19 12.20
CA ASN A 95 14.46 -18.58 10.91
C ASN A 95 13.32 -19.09 10.03
N VAL A 96 12.88 -18.25 9.09
CA VAL A 96 11.73 -18.52 8.20
C VAL A 96 12.27 -18.89 6.82
N GLY A 97 12.19 -20.17 6.45
CA GLY A 97 12.65 -20.66 5.15
C GLY A 97 14.12 -20.35 4.85
N GLY A 98 14.97 -20.22 5.88
CA GLY A 98 16.39 -19.88 5.76
C GLY A 98 16.74 -18.40 5.97
N ARG A 99 15.76 -17.50 6.10
CA ARG A 99 15.99 -16.07 6.41
C ARG A 99 15.73 -15.80 7.89
N CYS A 100 16.71 -15.19 8.57
CA CYS A 100 16.58 -14.83 9.98
C CYS A 100 15.87 -13.48 10.17
N PHE A 101 14.87 -13.48 11.05
CA PHE A 101 14.13 -12.31 11.49
C PHE A 101 14.24 -12.17 13.01
N THR A 102 14.64 -10.99 13.48
CA THR A 102 14.73 -10.71 14.92
C THR A 102 13.56 -9.83 15.37
N THR A 103 12.89 -10.23 16.45
CA THR A 103 11.74 -9.54 17.01
C THR A 103 11.63 -9.80 18.51
N THR A 104 10.65 -9.20 19.18
CA THR A 104 10.36 -9.50 20.58
C THR A 104 9.16 -10.44 20.72
N ARG A 105 9.10 -11.20 21.80
CA ARG A 105 7.94 -12.03 22.16
C ARG A 105 6.69 -11.18 22.30
N SER A 106 6.82 -10.01 22.91
CA SER A 106 5.73 -9.02 22.99
C SER A 106 5.15 -8.64 21.62
N THR A 107 5.96 -8.52 20.56
CA THR A 107 5.45 -8.26 19.20
C THR A 107 4.58 -9.41 18.68
N LEU A 108 4.98 -10.66 18.93
CA LEU A 108 4.26 -11.84 18.43
C LEU A 108 2.95 -12.12 19.19
N VAL A 109 2.87 -11.73 20.46
CA VAL A 109 1.74 -12.10 21.34
C VAL A 109 0.71 -10.98 21.48
N ARG A 110 1.11 -9.71 21.45
CA ARG A 110 0.25 -8.59 21.88
C ARG A 110 -0.89 -8.26 20.91
N LYS A 111 -0.65 -8.34 19.61
CA LYS A 111 -1.60 -7.81 18.61
C LYS A 111 -2.72 -8.78 18.28
N GLU A 112 -2.35 -10.03 17.98
CA GLU A 112 -3.27 -11.11 17.67
C GLU A 112 -3.05 -12.24 18.69
N PRO A 113 -3.67 -12.16 19.87
CA PRO A 113 -3.41 -13.09 20.98
C PRO A 113 -3.86 -14.53 20.69
N GLU A 114 -4.73 -14.72 19.70
CA GLU A 114 -5.24 -16.02 19.23
C GLU A 114 -4.49 -16.53 17.99
N SER A 115 -3.46 -15.80 17.53
CA SER A 115 -2.63 -16.26 16.41
C SER A 115 -1.76 -17.46 16.81
N MET A 116 -1.39 -18.29 15.83
CA MET A 116 -0.45 -19.38 16.02
C MET A 116 0.85 -18.89 16.65
N LEU A 117 1.37 -17.74 16.19
CA LEU A 117 2.57 -17.13 16.77
C LEU A 117 2.35 -16.73 18.23
N ALA A 118 1.20 -16.15 18.58
CA ALA A 118 0.90 -15.84 19.96
C ALA A 118 0.88 -17.11 20.82
N HIS A 119 0.23 -18.19 20.37
CA HIS A 119 0.21 -19.47 21.08
C HIS A 119 1.60 -20.10 21.23
N MET A 120 2.41 -20.09 20.16
CA MET A 120 3.78 -20.62 20.18
C MET A 120 4.69 -19.90 21.18
N PHE A 121 4.42 -18.63 21.45
CA PHE A 121 5.29 -17.75 22.23
C PHE A 121 4.62 -17.16 23.49
N ARG A 122 3.41 -17.60 23.87
CA ARG A 122 2.69 -17.14 25.08
C ARG A 122 3.37 -17.61 26.37
N GLU A 123 3.74 -18.88 26.44
CA GLU A 123 4.43 -19.47 27.60
C GLU A 123 5.87 -19.85 27.24
N LYS A 124 6.79 -19.66 28.19
CA LYS A 124 8.15 -20.19 28.05
C LYS A 124 8.07 -21.71 28.19
N ASP A 125 8.65 -22.43 27.23
CA ASP A 125 8.96 -23.86 27.29
C ASP A 125 7.80 -24.87 27.13
N VAL A 126 6.60 -24.44 26.73
CA VAL A 126 5.47 -25.37 26.48
C VAL A 126 5.53 -26.01 25.08
N TRP A 127 6.07 -25.30 24.10
CA TRP A 127 6.19 -25.82 22.73
C TRP A 127 7.64 -26.20 22.47
N GLY A 128 7.90 -27.49 22.19
CA GLY A 128 9.18 -28.04 21.75
C GLY A 128 9.57 -27.55 20.35
N ASN A 129 9.64 -26.23 20.20
CA ASN A 129 9.99 -25.58 18.95
C ASN A 129 11.38 -26.03 18.53
N LYS A 130 11.50 -26.57 17.31
CA LYS A 130 12.79 -26.89 16.72
C LYS A 130 13.59 -25.59 16.63
N ARG A 131 14.68 -25.53 17.37
CA ARG A 131 15.67 -24.45 17.28
C ARG A 131 16.88 -24.96 16.53
N ASP A 132 17.54 -24.08 15.78
CA ASP A 132 18.88 -24.37 15.27
C ASP A 132 19.95 -24.22 16.37
N ASP A 133 21.20 -24.53 16.04
CA ASP A 133 22.36 -24.45 16.94
C ASP A 133 22.61 -23.02 17.45
N CYS A 134 22.06 -22.01 16.76
CA CYS A 134 22.14 -20.59 17.13
C CYS A 134 20.95 -20.14 17.99
N GLY A 135 20.00 -21.02 18.31
CA GLY A 135 18.83 -20.75 19.14
C GLY A 135 17.66 -20.08 18.39
N ALA A 136 17.69 -20.00 17.06
CA ALA A 136 16.59 -19.44 16.27
C ALA A 136 15.47 -20.46 16.08
N TYR A 137 14.22 -19.99 16.18
CA TYR A 137 13.03 -20.82 16.02
C TYR A 137 12.79 -21.09 14.53
N LEU A 138 12.77 -22.36 14.14
CA LEU A 138 12.64 -22.77 12.75
C LEU A 138 11.18 -22.75 12.29
N ILE A 139 10.92 -22.06 11.19
CA ILE A 139 9.61 -21.96 10.53
C ILE A 139 9.80 -22.32 9.05
N ASP A 140 9.18 -23.40 8.61
CA ASP A 140 9.25 -23.89 7.22
C ASP A 140 8.22 -23.19 6.33
N ARG A 141 8.40 -21.88 6.11
CA ARG A 141 7.50 -21.01 5.32
C ARG A 141 8.30 -20.01 4.47
N SER A 142 7.61 -19.31 3.58
CA SER A 142 8.24 -18.30 2.70
C SER A 142 8.62 -17.04 3.48
N PRO A 143 9.89 -16.61 3.47
CA PRO A 143 10.32 -15.39 4.16
C PRO A 143 9.75 -14.12 3.51
N ASP A 144 9.53 -14.12 2.20
CA ASP A 144 9.10 -12.93 1.46
C ASP A 144 7.66 -12.52 1.81
N TYR A 145 6.79 -13.50 2.08
CA TYR A 145 5.41 -13.26 2.50
C TYR A 145 5.25 -13.11 4.02
N PHE A 146 6.25 -13.57 4.78
CA PHE A 146 6.28 -13.41 6.24
C PHE A 146 6.68 -11.99 6.68
N GLU A 147 7.58 -11.33 5.95
CA GLU A 147 8.08 -10.00 6.33
C GLU A 147 6.96 -8.93 6.48
N PRO A 148 5.99 -8.81 5.55
CA PRO A 148 4.86 -7.89 5.73
C PRO A 148 4.01 -8.20 6.97
N ILE A 149 3.86 -9.49 7.30
CA ILE A 149 3.12 -9.94 8.48
C ILE A 149 3.84 -9.53 9.76
N LEU A 150 5.15 -9.76 9.83
CA LEU A 150 5.94 -9.37 10.99
C LEU A 150 5.89 -7.85 11.21
N ASN A 151 5.92 -7.07 10.14
CA ASN A 151 5.78 -5.61 10.19
C ASN A 151 4.38 -5.19 10.67
N TYR A 152 3.32 -5.84 10.19
CA TYR A 152 1.97 -5.64 10.73
C TYR A 152 1.90 -5.91 12.24
N LEU A 153 2.51 -6.99 12.74
CA LEU A 153 2.57 -7.27 14.17
C LEU A 153 3.35 -6.19 14.95
N ARG A 154 4.40 -5.61 14.35
CA ARG A 154 5.19 -4.52 14.94
C ARG A 154 4.39 -3.23 15.09
N HIS A 155 3.79 -2.72 14.01
CA HIS A 155 3.21 -1.37 13.96
C HIS A 155 1.73 -1.30 13.58
N GLY A 156 1.14 -2.37 13.01
CA GLY A 156 -0.31 -2.47 12.76
C GLY A 156 -0.79 -1.94 11.44
N GLN A 157 0.15 -1.64 10.55
CA GLN A 157 -0.16 -1.23 9.20
C GLN A 157 0.36 -2.32 8.28
N LEU A 158 -0.45 -2.70 7.30
CA LEU A 158 -0.01 -3.56 6.22
C LEU A 158 0.81 -2.71 5.25
N ILE A 159 2.10 -2.99 5.18
CA ILE A 159 3.02 -2.38 4.21
C ILE A 159 3.59 -3.52 3.38
N VAL A 160 3.37 -3.46 2.07
CA VAL A 160 3.81 -4.49 1.12
C VAL A 160 4.63 -3.80 0.04
N ASN A 161 5.86 -4.28 -0.16
CA ASN A 161 6.75 -3.76 -1.19
C ASN A 161 6.20 -4.04 -2.59
N GLU A 162 6.54 -3.18 -3.55
CA GLU A 162 6.21 -3.41 -4.95
C GLU A 162 6.78 -4.76 -5.43
N GLY A 163 5.95 -5.57 -6.10
CA GLY A 163 6.32 -6.89 -6.60
C GLY A 163 5.97 -8.07 -5.68
N ILE A 164 5.58 -7.83 -4.43
CA ILE A 164 5.09 -8.91 -3.55
C ILE A 164 3.62 -9.21 -3.87
N ASN A 165 3.30 -10.49 -4.12
CA ASN A 165 1.93 -10.93 -4.36
C ASN A 165 1.11 -10.94 -3.06
N LEU A 166 0.07 -10.10 -2.99
CA LEU A 166 -0.85 -10.00 -1.85
C LEU A 166 -1.55 -11.32 -1.51
N LEU A 167 -1.81 -12.19 -2.50
CA LEU A 167 -2.36 -13.52 -2.24
C LEU A 167 -1.41 -14.39 -1.43
N GLY A 168 -0.09 -14.30 -1.69
CA GLY A 168 0.92 -15.00 -0.90
C GLY A 168 0.95 -14.52 0.55
N VAL A 169 0.83 -13.21 0.75
CA VAL A 169 0.74 -12.62 2.10
C VAL A 169 -0.56 -13.05 2.81
N LEU A 170 -1.68 -13.14 2.08
CA LEU A 170 -2.96 -13.61 2.62
C LEU A 170 -2.86 -15.08 3.09
N GLU A 171 -2.25 -15.94 2.29
CA GLU A 171 -2.07 -17.36 2.66
C GLU A 171 -1.19 -17.52 3.91
N GLU A 172 -0.11 -16.73 4.04
CA GLU A 172 0.68 -16.73 5.28
C GLU A 172 -0.12 -16.14 6.46
N ALA A 173 -0.90 -15.07 6.26
CA ALA A 173 -1.71 -14.48 7.33
C ALA A 173 -2.74 -15.48 7.88
N ARG A 174 -3.37 -16.27 7.00
CA ARG A 174 -4.26 -17.38 7.37
C ARG A 174 -3.51 -18.49 8.08
N PHE A 175 -2.35 -18.89 7.56
CA PHE A 175 -1.51 -19.93 8.17
C PHE A 175 -1.14 -19.59 9.63
N PHE A 176 -0.74 -18.33 9.89
CA PHE A 176 -0.41 -17.87 11.24
C PHE A 176 -1.64 -17.51 12.08
N GLY A 177 -2.86 -17.57 11.56
CA GLY A 177 -4.10 -17.23 12.28
C GLY A 177 -4.21 -15.75 12.64
N ILE A 178 -3.78 -14.86 11.74
CA ILE A 178 -3.80 -13.39 11.92
C ILE A 178 -5.07 -12.86 11.26
N GLU A 179 -6.22 -13.17 11.86
CA GLU A 179 -7.56 -12.99 11.28
C GLU A 179 -7.82 -11.56 10.83
N ARG A 180 -7.50 -10.56 11.67
CA ARG A 180 -7.70 -9.15 11.31
C ARG A 180 -6.91 -8.72 10.08
N LEU A 181 -5.70 -9.26 9.90
CA LEU A 181 -4.89 -8.97 8.73
C LEU A 181 -5.42 -9.70 7.50
N ALA A 182 -5.89 -10.95 7.66
CA ALA A 182 -6.51 -11.71 6.59
C ALA A 182 -7.76 -10.99 6.05
N GLU A 183 -8.66 -10.53 6.93
CA GLU A 183 -9.84 -9.72 6.55
C GLU A 183 -9.45 -8.45 5.78
N GLN A 184 -8.41 -7.73 6.25
CA GLN A 184 -7.91 -6.54 5.57
C GLN A 184 -7.36 -6.87 4.17
N LEU A 185 -6.59 -7.95 4.05
CA LEU A 185 -6.02 -8.41 2.78
C LEU A 185 -7.12 -8.86 1.79
N GLU A 186 -8.13 -9.59 2.25
CA GLU A 186 -9.26 -10.00 1.41
C GLU A 186 -10.02 -8.80 0.84
N VAL A 187 -10.31 -7.80 1.67
CA VAL A 187 -10.95 -6.55 1.23
C VAL A 187 -10.07 -5.80 0.23
N LEU A 188 -8.75 -5.73 0.46
CA LEU A 188 -7.81 -5.07 -0.46
C LEU A 188 -7.72 -5.78 -1.80
N ILE A 189 -7.61 -7.12 -1.80
CA ILE A 189 -7.54 -7.94 -3.01
C ILE A 189 -8.84 -7.81 -3.80
N LYS A 190 -10.00 -7.96 -3.14
CA LYS A 190 -11.31 -7.79 -3.77
C LYS A 190 -11.50 -6.40 -4.38
N ASN A 191 -11.03 -5.36 -3.70
CA ASN A 191 -11.08 -3.98 -4.22
C ASN A 191 -10.07 -3.68 -5.33
N SER A 192 -9.07 -4.55 -5.52
CA SER A 192 -8.03 -4.41 -6.55
C SER A 192 -8.35 -5.19 -7.83
N GLN A 193 -9.18 -6.22 -7.74
CA GLN A 193 -9.67 -6.96 -8.89
C GLN A 193 -10.82 -6.19 -9.55
N PRO A 194 -10.88 -6.14 -10.89
CA PRO A 194 -12.06 -5.64 -11.59
C PRO A 194 -13.27 -6.53 -11.24
N PRO A 195 -14.50 -5.99 -11.22
CA PRO A 195 -15.69 -6.79 -10.96
C PRO A 195 -15.86 -7.88 -12.03
N ASP A 196 -15.83 -9.16 -11.62
CA ASP A 196 -16.06 -10.31 -12.51
C ASP A 196 -17.53 -10.48 -12.94
N ASP A 197 -18.42 -9.63 -12.43
CA ASP A 197 -19.89 -9.73 -12.58
C ASP A 197 -20.46 -8.86 -13.70
N HIS A 198 -19.61 -8.30 -14.57
CA HIS A 198 -19.99 -7.30 -15.57
C HIS A 198 -20.70 -6.08 -14.97
N SER A 199 -20.56 -5.81 -13.67
CA SER A 199 -21.19 -4.64 -13.06
C SER A 199 -20.66 -3.33 -13.67
N PRO A 200 -21.48 -2.27 -13.70
CA PRO A 200 -21.05 -0.97 -14.21
C PRO A 200 -19.87 -0.42 -13.40
N LEU A 201 -18.84 0.02 -14.11
CA LEU A 201 -17.69 0.66 -13.51
C LEU A 201 -18.07 2.02 -12.91
N SER A 202 -17.74 2.22 -11.64
CA SER A 202 -17.92 3.50 -10.98
C SER A 202 -16.87 4.54 -11.41
N ARG A 203 -17.20 5.83 -11.25
CA ARG A 203 -16.23 6.93 -11.45
C ARG A 203 -14.95 6.71 -10.62
N LYS A 204 -15.10 6.23 -9.38
CA LYS A 204 -13.96 6.03 -8.47
C LYS A 204 -13.00 4.97 -9.02
N GLU A 205 -13.53 3.88 -9.56
CA GLU A 205 -12.71 2.82 -10.14
C GLU A 205 -12.04 3.29 -11.43
N PHE A 206 -12.77 3.97 -12.31
CA PHE A 206 -12.18 4.52 -13.53
C PHE A 206 -11.05 5.52 -13.22
N VAL A 207 -11.25 6.43 -12.27
CA VAL A 207 -10.20 7.37 -11.83
C VAL A 207 -9.02 6.61 -11.22
N ARG A 208 -9.26 5.55 -10.44
CA ARG A 208 -8.19 4.72 -9.91
C ARG A 208 -7.38 4.08 -11.05
N PHE A 209 -8.04 3.56 -12.08
CA PHE A 209 -7.35 2.98 -13.23
C PHE A 209 -6.53 4.02 -13.99
N LEU A 210 -7.06 5.23 -14.18
CA LEU A 210 -6.31 6.33 -14.78
C LEU A 210 -5.06 6.69 -13.97
N LEU A 211 -5.18 6.77 -12.64
CA LEU A 211 -4.06 7.09 -11.75
C LEU A 211 -3.04 5.95 -11.64
N ALA A 212 -3.49 4.70 -11.80
CA ALA A 212 -2.63 3.52 -11.77
C ALA A 212 -1.96 3.24 -13.12
N THR A 213 -2.48 3.77 -14.22
CA THR A 213 -1.90 3.58 -15.56
C THR A 213 -0.69 4.50 -15.72
N PRO A 214 0.51 3.96 -16.00
CA PRO A 214 1.68 4.79 -16.27
C PRO A 214 1.44 5.74 -17.45
N THR A 215 1.99 6.95 -17.40
CA THR A 215 1.85 7.95 -18.49
C THR A 215 2.46 7.52 -19.84
N LYS A 216 3.23 6.42 -19.85
CA LYS A 216 3.81 5.81 -21.06
C LYS A 216 2.97 4.66 -21.62
N SER A 217 1.87 4.29 -20.94
CA SER A 217 1.04 3.16 -21.27
C SER A 217 -0.39 3.61 -21.60
N GLU A 218 -1.02 2.90 -22.51
CA GLU A 218 -2.43 3.08 -22.85
C GLU A 218 -3.31 2.45 -21.76
N LEU A 219 -4.33 3.17 -21.30
CA LEU A 219 -5.39 2.59 -20.48
C LEU A 219 -6.29 1.74 -21.38
N ARG A 220 -6.36 0.43 -21.12
CA ARG A 220 -7.19 -0.51 -21.88
C ARG A 220 -8.41 -0.93 -21.07
N CYS A 221 -9.58 -0.46 -21.48
CA CYS A 221 -10.88 -0.84 -20.92
C CYS A 221 -11.80 -1.46 -21.99
N GLN A 222 -11.25 -2.19 -22.96
CA GLN A 222 -12.03 -2.78 -24.04
C GLN A 222 -13.17 -3.64 -23.51
N GLY A 223 -14.39 -3.40 -24.01
CA GLY A 223 -15.59 -4.13 -23.60
C GLY A 223 -16.06 -3.84 -22.17
N ALA A 224 -15.53 -2.82 -21.49
CA ALA A 224 -15.95 -2.51 -20.13
C ALA A 224 -17.41 -2.05 -20.07
N ASN A 225 -18.09 -2.42 -18.98
CA ASN A 225 -19.40 -1.89 -18.65
C ASN A 225 -19.22 -0.49 -18.02
N LEU A 226 -19.63 0.55 -18.74
CA LEU A 226 -19.57 1.96 -18.39
C LEU A 226 -20.98 2.58 -18.30
N GLN A 227 -21.98 1.76 -18.01
CA GLN A 227 -23.38 2.19 -17.88
C GLN A 227 -23.55 3.34 -16.88
N GLY A 228 -24.17 4.42 -17.33
CA GLY A 228 -24.47 5.59 -16.49
C GLY A 228 -23.25 6.29 -15.89
N VAL A 229 -22.04 6.00 -16.39
CA VAL A 229 -20.80 6.50 -15.79
C VAL A 229 -20.75 8.04 -15.83
N LYS A 230 -20.31 8.64 -14.72
CA LYS A 230 -20.15 10.10 -14.59
C LYS A 230 -18.67 10.47 -14.64
N MET A 231 -18.16 10.80 -15.81
CA MET A 231 -16.76 11.14 -16.06
C MET A 231 -16.56 12.60 -16.49
N LEU A 232 -17.37 13.52 -15.95
CA LEU A 232 -17.24 14.96 -16.21
C LEU A 232 -15.79 15.43 -16.02
N CYS A 233 -15.28 16.15 -17.02
CA CYS A 233 -13.94 16.74 -17.09
C CYS A 233 -12.78 15.76 -16.88
N THR A 234 -12.99 14.46 -17.16
CA THR A 234 -11.95 13.44 -16.98
C THR A 234 -10.95 13.50 -18.13
N ASN A 235 -9.67 13.24 -17.84
CA ASN A 235 -8.65 13.05 -18.86
C ASN A 235 -8.49 11.56 -19.15
N ALA A 236 -8.88 11.12 -20.34
CA ALA A 236 -8.70 9.76 -20.85
C ALA A 236 -8.10 9.81 -22.27
N GLU A 237 -7.19 10.77 -22.51
CA GLU A 237 -6.44 10.89 -23.76
C GLU A 237 -5.75 9.58 -24.12
N GLY A 238 -5.96 9.12 -25.35
CA GLY A 238 -5.35 7.92 -25.90
C GLY A 238 -5.83 6.60 -25.27
N ALA A 239 -6.85 6.60 -24.41
CA ALA A 239 -7.37 5.36 -23.85
C ALA A 239 -8.06 4.48 -24.91
N SER A 240 -8.04 3.17 -24.71
CA SER A 240 -8.86 2.22 -25.47
C SER A 240 -10.12 1.89 -24.70
N LEU A 241 -11.24 2.37 -25.22
CA LEU A 241 -12.61 2.11 -24.78
C LEU A 241 -13.40 1.35 -25.87
N LYS A 242 -12.69 0.58 -26.70
CA LYS A 242 -13.27 -0.15 -27.84
C LYS A 242 -14.39 -1.09 -27.36
N GLY A 243 -15.55 -1.04 -28.01
CA GLY A 243 -16.70 -1.90 -27.71
C GLY A 243 -17.28 -1.74 -26.30
N CYS A 244 -17.00 -0.63 -25.60
CA CYS A 244 -17.58 -0.38 -24.28
C CYS A 244 -19.09 -0.18 -24.34
N ASN A 245 -19.78 -0.51 -23.23
CA ASN A 245 -21.20 -0.26 -23.08
C ASN A 245 -21.46 0.93 -22.15
N PHE A 246 -21.99 2.04 -22.66
CA PHE A 246 -22.40 3.21 -21.88
C PHE A 246 -23.92 3.32 -21.69
N GLU A 247 -24.69 2.38 -22.25
CA GLU A 247 -26.16 2.42 -22.29
C GLU A 247 -26.76 1.82 -21.01
N ASP A 248 -27.28 2.69 -20.15
CA ASP A 248 -28.06 2.25 -18.99
C ASP A 248 -29.52 1.97 -19.39
N PRO A 249 -30.03 0.72 -19.22
CA PRO A 249 -31.42 0.39 -19.47
C PRO A 249 -32.40 1.14 -18.55
N ALA A 250 -31.96 1.68 -17.42
CA ALA A 250 -32.76 2.54 -16.56
C ALA A 250 -32.84 4.00 -17.05
N GLY A 251 -32.15 4.33 -18.15
CA GLY A 251 -32.18 5.64 -18.79
C GLY A 251 -31.20 6.67 -18.23
N LEU A 252 -30.30 6.31 -17.31
CA LEU A 252 -29.23 7.22 -16.88
C LEU A 252 -28.16 7.31 -17.96
N LYS A 253 -28.16 8.43 -18.67
CA LYS A 253 -27.17 8.72 -19.71
C LYS A 253 -25.77 8.86 -19.10
N ALA A 254 -24.79 8.16 -19.67
CA ALA A 254 -23.39 8.40 -19.34
C ALA A 254 -23.02 9.87 -19.65
N ASN A 255 -22.22 10.46 -18.77
CA ASN A 255 -21.86 11.87 -18.84
C ASN A 255 -20.33 12.06 -18.84
N LEU A 256 -19.82 12.47 -20.00
CA LEU A 256 -18.41 12.80 -20.26
C LEU A 256 -18.28 14.28 -20.71
N GLU A 257 -19.18 15.14 -20.24
CA GLU A 257 -19.11 16.57 -20.52
C GLU A 257 -17.74 17.14 -20.14
N GLY A 258 -17.13 17.89 -21.08
CA GLY A 258 -15.82 18.50 -20.90
C GLY A 258 -14.65 17.53 -20.77
N ALA A 259 -14.82 16.23 -21.02
CA ALA A 259 -13.74 15.26 -20.93
C ALA A 259 -12.68 15.48 -22.04
N ASN A 260 -11.42 15.24 -21.72
CA ASN A 260 -10.35 15.12 -22.71
C ASN A 260 -10.27 13.67 -23.18
N LEU A 261 -10.69 13.44 -24.42
CA LEU A 261 -10.80 12.14 -25.09
C LEU A 261 -10.02 12.15 -26.41
N LYS A 262 -9.00 13.02 -26.52
CA LYS A 262 -8.15 13.12 -27.71
C LYS A 262 -7.51 11.77 -28.03
N GLY A 263 -7.61 11.32 -29.28
CA GLY A 263 -7.02 10.07 -29.76
C GLY A 263 -7.57 8.79 -29.13
N VAL A 264 -8.68 8.86 -28.38
CA VAL A 264 -9.31 7.68 -27.77
C VAL A 264 -9.78 6.70 -28.86
N ASP A 265 -9.68 5.41 -28.58
CA ASP A 265 -10.30 4.37 -29.41
C ASP A 265 -11.63 3.94 -28.79
N MET A 266 -12.73 4.31 -29.43
CA MET A 266 -14.09 3.97 -29.00
C MET A 266 -14.82 3.10 -30.03
N GLU A 267 -14.12 2.52 -31.01
CA GLU A 267 -14.73 1.75 -32.10
C GLU A 267 -15.76 0.72 -31.61
N GLY A 268 -16.95 0.69 -32.21
CA GLY A 268 -18.01 -0.27 -31.90
C GLY A 268 -18.73 -0.06 -30.56
N SER A 269 -18.48 1.04 -29.84
CA SER A 269 -19.08 1.26 -28.52
C SER A 269 -20.57 1.60 -28.58
N GLN A 270 -21.30 1.16 -27.55
CA GLN A 270 -22.72 1.51 -27.36
C GLN A 270 -22.83 2.77 -26.52
N MET A 271 -23.20 3.88 -27.14
CA MET A 271 -23.15 5.23 -26.57
C MET A 271 -24.49 5.98 -26.72
N THR A 272 -25.61 5.25 -26.76
CA THR A 272 -26.96 5.80 -26.86
C THR A 272 -27.18 6.88 -25.79
N GLY A 273 -27.55 8.08 -26.23
CA GLY A 273 -27.91 9.20 -25.36
C GLY A 273 -26.74 9.85 -24.61
N ILE A 274 -25.50 9.45 -24.84
CA ILE A 274 -24.33 9.94 -24.10
C ILE A 274 -24.21 11.48 -24.12
N ASN A 275 -23.80 12.08 -23.00
CA ASN A 275 -23.48 13.50 -22.96
C ASN A 275 -21.98 13.71 -23.15
N LEU A 276 -21.59 14.26 -24.30
CA LEU A 276 -20.23 14.63 -24.69
C LEU A 276 -20.08 16.13 -24.92
N ARG A 277 -21.02 16.95 -24.40
CA ARG A 277 -21.01 18.40 -24.58
C ARG A 277 -19.63 18.97 -24.24
N VAL A 278 -19.11 19.83 -25.10
CA VAL A 278 -17.79 20.49 -24.97
C VAL A 278 -16.60 19.55 -24.70
N ALA A 279 -16.71 18.26 -24.99
CA ALA A 279 -15.60 17.32 -24.87
C ALA A 279 -14.59 17.52 -26.01
N THR A 280 -13.34 17.13 -25.79
CA THR A 280 -12.29 17.13 -26.82
C THR A 280 -12.11 15.71 -27.34
N LEU A 281 -12.56 15.43 -28.56
CA LEU A 281 -12.46 14.12 -29.23
C LEU A 281 -11.50 14.13 -30.42
N LYS A 282 -10.68 15.18 -30.58
CA LYS A 282 -9.74 15.30 -31.71
C LYS A 282 -8.95 14.00 -31.99
N ASN A 283 -8.96 13.56 -33.25
CA ASN A 283 -8.34 12.32 -33.73
C ASN A 283 -8.90 11.02 -33.08
N ALA A 284 -10.08 11.04 -32.45
CA ALA A 284 -10.68 9.84 -31.88
C ALA A 284 -11.15 8.87 -32.98
N LYS A 285 -11.10 7.57 -32.68
CA LYS A 285 -11.67 6.52 -33.52
C LYS A 285 -13.06 6.19 -33.02
N LEU A 286 -14.08 6.55 -33.80
CA LEU A 286 -15.49 6.38 -33.44
C LEU A 286 -16.23 5.45 -34.42
N LYS A 287 -15.52 4.69 -35.25
CA LYS A 287 -16.16 3.81 -36.24
C LYS A 287 -17.18 2.87 -35.61
N ASN A 288 -18.29 2.66 -36.29
CA ASN A 288 -19.34 1.70 -35.90
C ASN A 288 -19.94 1.95 -34.51
N CYS A 289 -19.87 3.18 -33.98
CA CYS A 289 -20.49 3.50 -32.69
C CYS A 289 -22.00 3.73 -32.82
N ASN A 290 -22.74 3.37 -31.78
CA ASN A 290 -24.14 3.78 -31.62
C ASN A 290 -24.19 5.09 -30.82
N LEU A 291 -24.43 6.21 -31.51
CA LEU A 291 -24.49 7.56 -30.95
C LEU A 291 -25.92 8.16 -31.05
N ARG A 292 -26.95 7.30 -31.10
CA ARG A 292 -28.35 7.73 -31.17
C ARG A 292 -28.69 8.65 -29.99
N GLY A 293 -29.26 9.82 -30.25
CA GLY A 293 -29.64 10.79 -29.21
C GLY A 293 -28.48 11.36 -28.40
N ALA A 294 -27.22 11.17 -28.84
CA ALA A 294 -26.05 11.70 -28.17
C ALA A 294 -26.03 13.24 -28.17
N THR A 295 -25.57 13.84 -27.08
CA THR A 295 -25.36 15.29 -26.99
C THR A 295 -23.89 15.60 -27.28
N LEU A 296 -23.62 16.02 -28.52
CA LEU A 296 -22.29 16.38 -29.04
C LEU A 296 -22.13 17.90 -29.23
N ALA A 297 -22.99 18.71 -28.60
CA ALA A 297 -22.94 20.17 -28.78
C ALA A 297 -21.61 20.77 -28.29
N GLY A 298 -20.97 21.60 -29.12
CA GLY A 298 -19.68 22.22 -28.80
C GLY A 298 -18.48 21.27 -28.73
N THR A 299 -18.64 20.01 -29.13
CA THR A 299 -17.57 19.00 -29.07
C THR A 299 -16.52 19.23 -30.16
N ASP A 300 -15.25 19.00 -29.87
CA ASP A 300 -14.19 19.01 -30.88
C ASP A 300 -14.04 17.61 -31.50
N LEU A 301 -14.58 17.42 -32.72
CA LEU A 301 -14.54 16.18 -33.50
C LEU A 301 -13.52 16.27 -34.66
N GLU A 302 -12.53 17.17 -34.57
CA GLU A 302 -11.54 17.33 -35.63
C GLU A 302 -10.80 16.02 -35.96
N ASN A 303 -10.77 15.65 -37.24
CA ASN A 303 -10.16 14.42 -37.76
C ASN A 303 -10.66 13.13 -37.10
N CYS A 304 -11.90 13.11 -36.61
CA CYS A 304 -12.53 11.88 -36.13
C CYS A 304 -13.02 11.01 -37.28
N ASP A 305 -12.95 9.69 -37.09
CA ASP A 305 -13.58 8.73 -38.01
C ASP A 305 -14.90 8.24 -37.41
N LEU A 306 -16.02 8.72 -37.95
CA LEU A 306 -17.39 8.40 -37.54
C LEU A 306 -18.07 7.45 -38.55
N SER A 307 -17.29 6.74 -39.37
CA SER A 307 -17.82 5.85 -40.39
C SER A 307 -18.62 4.70 -39.76
N GLY A 308 -19.78 4.36 -40.33
CA GLY A 308 -20.65 3.30 -39.80
C GLY A 308 -21.43 3.67 -38.53
N CYS A 309 -21.32 4.91 -38.02
CA CYS A 309 -22.07 5.33 -36.85
C CYS A 309 -23.57 5.47 -37.10
N ASP A 310 -24.38 5.20 -36.07
CA ASP A 310 -25.77 5.67 -35.98
C ASP A 310 -25.82 6.98 -35.18
N LEU A 311 -26.17 8.07 -35.87
CA LEU A 311 -26.27 9.43 -35.30
C LEU A 311 -27.70 9.95 -35.28
N GLN A 312 -28.71 9.06 -35.38
CA GLN A 312 -30.12 9.45 -35.30
C GLN A 312 -30.39 10.28 -34.03
N GLU A 313 -31.00 11.46 -34.16
CA GLU A 313 -31.32 12.39 -33.06
C GLU A 313 -30.09 12.95 -32.30
N ALA A 314 -28.86 12.74 -32.79
CA ALA A 314 -27.68 13.32 -32.16
C ALA A 314 -27.64 14.85 -32.35
N ASN A 315 -27.30 15.58 -31.28
CA ASN A 315 -27.15 17.03 -31.30
C ASN A 315 -25.68 17.42 -31.53
N LEU A 316 -25.36 17.84 -32.76
CA LEU A 316 -24.02 18.27 -33.18
C LEU A 316 -23.84 19.81 -33.21
N ARG A 317 -24.77 20.58 -32.61
CA ARG A 317 -24.75 22.05 -32.70
C ARG A 317 -23.43 22.63 -32.18
N GLY A 318 -22.74 23.40 -33.03
CA GLY A 318 -21.48 24.06 -32.67
C GLY A 318 -20.30 23.11 -32.47
N SER A 319 -20.42 21.84 -32.89
CA SER A 319 -19.28 20.92 -32.89
C SER A 319 -18.30 21.28 -34.01
N ASN A 320 -17.00 21.09 -33.76
CA ASN A 320 -15.96 21.21 -34.79
C ASN A 320 -15.82 19.88 -35.52
N VAL A 321 -16.33 19.79 -36.75
CA VAL A 321 -16.28 18.56 -37.58
C VAL A 321 -15.23 18.66 -38.70
N LYS A 322 -14.25 19.55 -38.57
CA LYS A 322 -13.20 19.73 -39.59
C LYS A 322 -12.42 18.42 -39.78
N GLY A 323 -12.40 17.91 -41.02
CA GLY A 323 -11.69 16.67 -41.35
C GLY A 323 -12.34 15.40 -40.80
N ALA A 324 -13.54 15.49 -40.21
CA ALA A 324 -14.27 14.32 -39.75
C ALA A 324 -14.82 13.52 -40.95
N ILE A 325 -14.79 12.19 -40.83
CA ILE A 325 -15.24 11.25 -41.87
C ILE A 325 -16.60 10.67 -41.47
N PHE A 326 -17.56 10.71 -42.40
CA PHE A 326 -18.94 10.26 -42.22
C PHE A 326 -19.35 9.27 -43.33
N GLU A 327 -18.58 8.21 -43.52
CA GLU A 327 -18.89 7.19 -44.54
C GLU A 327 -19.81 6.10 -43.96
N GLU A 328 -20.56 5.41 -44.82
CA GLU A 328 -21.38 4.24 -44.45
C GLU A 328 -22.32 4.47 -43.25
N MET A 329 -22.79 5.70 -43.05
CA MET A 329 -23.68 6.01 -41.93
C MET A 329 -24.96 5.17 -41.97
N LEU A 330 -25.30 4.55 -40.84
CA LEU A 330 -26.51 3.72 -40.71
C LEU A 330 -27.79 4.54 -40.94
N THR A 331 -27.75 5.82 -40.55
CA THR A 331 -28.85 6.77 -40.74
C THR A 331 -28.31 8.06 -41.36
N PRO A 332 -28.95 8.62 -42.40
CA PRO A 332 -28.53 9.90 -42.97
C PRO A 332 -28.64 11.02 -41.93
N LEU A 333 -27.57 11.80 -41.76
CA LEU A 333 -27.60 12.93 -40.84
C LEU A 333 -28.47 14.06 -41.41
N HIS A 334 -29.57 14.40 -40.72
CA HIS A 334 -30.34 15.60 -41.05
C HIS A 334 -29.56 16.85 -40.60
N MET A 335 -28.69 17.35 -41.49
CA MET A 335 -27.79 18.49 -41.28
C MET A 335 -28.49 19.86 -41.15
N SER A 336 -29.83 19.91 -41.10
CA SER A 336 -30.59 21.18 -41.10
C SER A 336 -30.40 22.05 -39.85
N GLN A 337 -29.66 21.57 -38.84
CA GLN A 337 -29.34 22.33 -37.62
C GLN A 337 -27.85 22.53 -37.37
N SER A 338 -26.96 22.04 -38.26
CA SER A 338 -25.53 21.83 -37.92
C SER A 338 -24.54 22.77 -38.59
N VAL A 339 -24.96 23.71 -39.45
CA VAL A 339 -24.02 24.61 -40.14
C VAL A 339 -24.42 26.07 -39.94
N ARG A 340 -23.75 26.73 -39.01
CA ARG A 340 -23.43 28.17 -39.09
C ARG A 340 -22.03 28.40 -38.54
#